data_AF-A0A382TY52-F1
#
_entry.id   AF-A0A382TY52-F1
#
_cell.length_a   1.000
_cell.length_b   1.000
_cell.length_c   1.000
_cell.angle_alpha   90.00
_cell.angle_beta   90.00
_cell.angle_gamma   90.00
#
_symmetry.space_group_name_H-M   'P 1'
#
loop_
_entity.id
_entity.type
_entity.pdbx_description
1 polymer ?
#
loop_
_entity_poly.entity_id
_entity_poly.type
_entity_poly.pdbx_seq_one_letter_code
_entity_poly.pdbx_strand_id
1 'polypeptide(L)' 'VLALLDLAQRQSGGWLPRAAIERVAELLKMAPIRAYEVATFYEMFNLEPVGEHIVRVCTTTPCMLRGAGEVLTACKD' A
#
# COMPACT_ATOMS: atom_id res chain seq x y z
N VAL A 1 -9.02 0.13 -12.02
CA VAL A 1 -7.99 -0.72 -11.36
C VAL A 1 -7.72 -0.27 -9.94
N LEU A 2 -7.27 0.98 -9.70
CA LEU A 2 -6.90 1.46 -8.36
C LEU A 2 -7.97 1.22 -7.27
N ALA A 3 -9.21 1.67 -7.49
CA ALA A 3 -10.27 1.52 -6.49
C ALA A 3 -10.60 0.06 -6.15
N LEU A 4 -10.49 -0.85 -7.12
CA LEU A 4 -10.75 -2.28 -6.89
C LEU A 4 -9.58 -2.96 -6.16
N LEU A 5 -8.34 -2.56 -6.45
CA LEU A 5 -7.18 -3.04 -5.69
C LEU A 5 -7.20 -2.51 -4.25
N ASP A 6 -7.60 -1.25 -4.04
CA ASP A 6 -7.76 -0.67 -2.70
C ASP A 6 -8.84 -1.41 -1.89
N LEU A 7 -9.98 -1.72 -2.53
CA LEU A 7 -11.03 -2.52 -1.90
C LEU A 7 -10.53 -3.93 -1.55
N ALA A 8 -9.82 -4.59 -2.47
CA ALA A 8 -9.26 -5.92 -2.24
C ALA A 8 -8.22 -5.94 -1.11
N GLN A 9 -7.42 -4.87 -0.98
CA GLN A 9 -6.47 -4.70 0.12
C GLN A 9 -7.18 -4.59 1.48
N ARG A 10 -8.24 -3.78 1.55
CA ARG A 10 -9.05 -3.62 2.78
C ARG A 10 -9.72 -4.93 3.19
N GLN A 11 -10.21 -5.70 2.23
CA GLN A 11 -10.82 -7.02 2.49
C GLN A 11 -9.80 -8.06 2.97
N SER A 12 -8.56 -7.96 2.54
CA SER A 12 -7.50 -8.94 2.83
C SER A 12 -6.68 -8.61 4.09
N GLY A 13 -7.16 -7.70 4.94
CA GLY A 13 -6.47 -7.34 6.18
C GLY A 13 -5.29 -6.37 5.98
N GLY A 14 -5.33 -5.52 4.96
CA GLY A 14 -4.37 -4.44 4.77
C GLY A 14 -3.24 -4.74 3.77
N TRP A 15 -3.21 -5.92 3.15
CA TRP A 15 -2.25 -6.27 2.10
C TRP A 15 -2.94 -6.91 0.88
N LEU A 16 -2.23 -7.06 -0.23
CA LEU A 16 -2.74 -7.53 -1.51
C LEU A 16 -2.13 -8.88 -1.88
N PRO A 17 -2.85 -10.00 -1.65
CA PRO A 17 -2.45 -11.31 -2.16
C PRO A 17 -2.43 -11.34 -3.69
N ARG A 18 -1.54 -12.15 -4.27
CA ARG A 18 -1.48 -12.37 -5.73
C ARG A 18 -2.82 -12.78 -6.33
N ALA A 19 -3.53 -13.68 -5.66
CA ALA A 19 -4.86 -14.12 -6.06
C ALA A 19 -5.88 -12.97 -6.12
N ALA A 20 -5.77 -11.97 -5.23
CA ALA A 20 -6.64 -10.81 -5.24
C ALA A 20 -6.35 -9.88 -6.44
N ILE A 21 -5.08 -9.69 -6.78
CA ILE A 21 -4.66 -8.91 -7.95
C ILE A 21 -5.14 -9.57 -9.24
N GLU A 22 -4.96 -10.89 -9.36
CA GLU A 22 -5.44 -11.68 -10.51
C GLU A 22 -6.96 -11.62 -10.64
N ARG A 23 -7.68 -11.72 -9.52
CA ARG A 23 -9.13 -11.60 -9.51
C ARG A 23 -9.61 -10.23 -9.99
N VAL A 24 -8.94 -9.16 -9.57
CA VAL A 24 -9.25 -7.80 -10.04
C VAL A 24 -8.95 -7.65 -11.54
N ALA A 25 -7.87 -8.27 -12.04
CA ALA A 25 -7.55 -8.27 -13.46
C ALA A 25 -8.62 -8.99 -14.30
N GLU A 26 -9.11 -10.14 -13.84
CA GLU A 26 -10.22 -10.87 -14.45
C GLU A 26 -11.50 -10.04 -14.51
N LEU A 27 -11.88 -9.40 -13.39
CA LEU A 27 -13.08 -8.56 -13.30
C LEU A 27 -13.03 -7.39 -14.28
N LEU A 28 -11.84 -6.83 -14.50
CA LEU A 28 -11.60 -5.73 -15.43
C LEU A 28 -11.28 -6.19 -16.86
N LYS A 29 -11.28 -7.50 -17.13
CA LYS A 29 -10.95 -8.10 -18.43
C LYS A 29 -9.61 -7.61 -18.98
N MET A 30 -8.61 -7.49 -18.12
CA MET A 30 -7.27 -7.04 -18.49
C MET A 30 -6.22 -8.10 -18.20
N ALA A 31 -5.08 -8.04 -18.89
CA ALA A 31 -3.96 -8.94 -18.63
C ALA A 31 -3.47 -8.76 -17.17
N PRO A 32 -3.23 -9.85 -16.40
CA PRO A 32 -2.79 -9.77 -15.01
C PRO A 32 -1.55 -8.89 -14.82
N ILE A 33 -0.63 -8.92 -15.78
CA ILE A 33 0.59 -8.09 -15.74
C ILE A 33 0.30 -6.60 -15.58
N ARG A 34 -0.79 -6.08 -16.17
CA ARG A 34 -1.17 -4.66 -16.02
C ARG A 34 -1.66 -4.34 -14.61
N ALA A 35 -2.33 -5.29 -13.96
CA ALA A 35 -2.73 -5.12 -12.56
C ALA A 35 -1.51 -5.20 -11.62
N TYR A 36 -0.56 -6.09 -11.93
CA TYR A 36 0.72 -6.16 -11.21
C TYR A 36 1.55 -4.88 -11.36
N GLU A 37 1.64 -4.29 -12.56
CA GLU A 37 2.30 -3.00 -12.79
C GLU A 37 1.72 -1.89 -11.91
N VAL A 38 0.38 -1.81 -11.81
CA VAL A 38 -0.28 -0.81 -10.96
C VAL A 38 -0.03 -1.09 -9.48
N ALA A 39 -0.09 -2.36 -9.07
CA ALA A 39 0.11 -2.76 -7.68
C ALA A 39 1.54 -2.50 -7.19
N THR A 40 2.55 -2.59 -8.06
CA THR A 40 3.95 -2.29 -7.72
C THR A 40 4.31 -0.82 -7.88
N PHE A 41 3.60 -0.07 -8.72
CA PHE A 41 3.88 1.34 -8.96
C PHE A 41 3.45 2.26 -7.81
N TYR A 42 2.30 1.97 -7.18
CA TYR A 42 1.79 2.77 -6.07
C TYR A 42 2.18 2.17 -4.72
N GLU A 43 3.03 2.89 -3.97
CA GLU A 43 3.50 2.51 -2.63
C GLU A 43 2.37 2.37 -1.56
N MET A 44 1.14 2.78 -1.89
CA MET A 44 -0.03 2.57 -1.01
C MET A 44 -0.44 1.08 -0.96
N PHE A 45 -0.10 0.31 -2.00
CA PHE A 45 -0.43 -1.10 -2.07
C PHE A 45 0.63 -1.95 -1.39
N ASN A 46 0.23 -2.68 -0.35
CA ASN A 46 1.16 -3.53 0.39
C ASN A 46 1.14 -4.93 -0.24
N LEU A 47 2.26 -5.36 -0.81
CA LEU A 47 2.37 -6.68 -1.47
C LEU A 47 2.71 -7.82 -0.51
N GLU A 48 3.07 -7.48 0.72
CA GLU A 48 3.43 -8.41 1.79
C GLU A 48 2.50 -8.19 2.99
N PRO A 49 2.30 -9.22 3.84
CA PRO A 49 1.50 -9.09 5.04
C PRO A 49 2.05 -8.00 5.97
N VAL A 50 1.18 -7.07 6.34
CA VAL A 50 1.47 -5.95 7.25
C VAL A 50 0.68 -6.12 8.55
N GLY A 51 1.10 -5.41 9.60
CA GLY A 51 0.33 -5.37 10.85
C GLY A 51 -1.03 -4.68 10.66
N GLU A 52 -1.89 -4.78 11.67
CA GLU A 52 -3.23 -4.17 11.70
C GLU A 52 -3.19 -2.65 11.50
N HIS A 53 -2.12 -2.00 11.97
CA HIS A 53 -1.91 -0.57 11.83
C HIS A 53 -0.55 -0.30 11.17
N ILE A 54 -0.57 0.46 10.08
CA ILE A 54 0.63 0.92 9.39
C ILE A 54 0.84 2.39 9.73
N VAL A 55 1.85 2.68 10.54
CA VAL A 55 2.24 4.05 10.87
C VAL A 55 3.20 4.55 9.80
N ARG A 56 2.77 5.53 9.00
CA ARG A 56 3.62 6.21 7.99
C ARG A 56 3.94 7.62 8.46
N VAL A 57 5.22 7.87 8.81
CA VAL A 57 5.69 9.19 9.24
C VAL A 57 6.28 9.94 8.05
N CYS A 58 5.78 11.15 7.78
CA CYS A 58 6.32 11.99 6.72
C CYS A 58 7.69 12.57 7.12
N THR A 59 8.71 12.30 6.31
CA THR A 59 10.08 12.80 6.50
C THR A 59 10.54 13.77 5.40
N THR A 60 9.60 14.29 4.61
CA THR A 60 9.91 15.30 3.58
C THR A 60 10.34 16.63 4.20
N THR A 61 11.01 17.49 3.43
CA THR A 61 11.62 18.74 3.92
C THR A 61 10.72 19.59 4.81
N PRO A 62 9.43 19.85 4.49
CA PRO A 62 8.58 20.65 5.37
C PRO A 62 8.36 20.03 6.76
N CYS A 63 8.19 18.71 6.82
CA CYS A 63 8.01 17.99 8.09
C CYS A 63 9.35 17.83 8.83
N MET A 64 10.45 17.60 8.09
CA MET A 64 11.80 17.53 8.65
C MET A 64 12.19 18.84 9.35
N LEU A 65 11.90 20.00 8.75
CA LEU A 65 12.14 21.32 9.36
C LEU A 65 11.34 21.54 10.65
N ARG A 66 10.24 20.80 10.84
CA ARG A 66 9.38 20.82 12.02
C ARG A 66 9.71 19.70 13.02
N GLY A 67 10.82 18.99 12.85
CA GLY A 67 11.25 17.95 13.79
C GLY A 67 10.65 16.57 13.54
N ALA A 68 10.23 16.24 12.32
CA ALA A 68 9.69 14.89 12.03
C ALA A 68 10.64 13.73 12.35
N GLY A 69 11.95 13.98 12.43
CA GLY A 69 12.93 13.00 12.90
C GLY A 69 12.69 12.59 14.37
N GLU A 70 12.31 13.54 15.23
CA GLU A 70 11.99 13.26 16.64
C GLU A 70 10.73 12.40 16.75
N VAL A 71 9.72 12.68 15.92
CA VAL A 71 8.50 11.87 15.83
C VAL A 71 8.80 10.44 15.37
N LEU A 72 9.66 10.29 14.36
CA LEU A 72 10.04 8.97 13.86
C LEU A 72 10.78 8.15 14.93
N THR A 73 11.67 8.78 15.71
CA THR A 73 12.36 8.12 16.83
C THR A 73 11.37 7.71 17.92
N ALA A 74 10.48 8.62 18.32
CA ALA A 74 9.47 8.33 19.34
C ALA A 74 8.47 7.23 18.94
N CYS A 75 8.23 7.00 17.65
CA CYS A 75 7.41 5.87 17.17
C CYS A 75 8.15 4.53 17.10
N LYS A 76 9.49 4.53 17.23
CA LYS A 76 10.31 3.31 17.20
C LYS A 76 10.68 2.80 18.61
N ASP A 77 10.68 3.70 19.59
CA ASP A 77 10.87 3.40 21.02
C ASP A 77 9.60 2.80 21.64
#